data_AF-G2GY29-F1
#
_entry.id   AF-G2GY29-F1
#
_cell.length_a   1.000
_cell.length_b   1.000
_cell.length_c   1.000
_cell.angle_alpha   90.00
_cell.angle_beta   90.00
_cell.angle_gamma   90.00
#
_symmetry.space_group_name_H-M   'P 1'
#
loop_
_entity.id
_entity.type
_entity.pdbx_description
1 polymer ?
#
loop_
_entity_poly.entity_id
_entity_poly.type
_entity_poly.pdbx_seq_one_letter_code
_entity_poly.pdbx_strand_id
1 'polypeptide(L)'
;INMKYKDLREFLSLLEQKGELKRISQSIDPYLEMTEIADRTLRAGGPALLFENPKGYSMPVLCNLFGSAKRVAMGMGQKDVTALRDVGRLLAFLKEPDPPQGFLDLCQQWPKFKQVLNMPTKCIGSAPCQEQIWRGEDVDLSRIPIMHCWPDDVAPLVSWGLTITRGPHKNRQNLGIYRQQRLAKNKLIMRWLSHRG
;
A
#
# COMPACT_ATOMS: atom_id res chain seq x y z
N ILE A 1 -0.64 -16.12 -10.54
CA ILE A 1 0.52 -15.37 -10.01
C ILE A 1 0.94 -16.05 -8.71
N ASN A 2 2.09 -16.75 -8.68
CA ASN A 2 2.59 -17.30 -7.42
C ASN A 2 3.16 -16.12 -6.62
N MET A 3 2.41 -15.62 -5.63
CA MET A 3 2.82 -14.48 -4.81
C MET A 3 4.07 -14.89 -4.02
N LYS A 4 5.20 -14.23 -4.29
CA LYS A 4 6.51 -14.61 -3.73
C LYS A 4 6.63 -14.36 -2.22
N TYR A 5 5.76 -13.52 -1.66
CA TYR A 5 5.72 -13.17 -0.24
C TYR A 5 4.26 -12.96 0.17
N LYS A 6 3.96 -13.32 1.42
CA LYS A 6 2.60 -13.43 1.96
C LYS A 6 2.10 -12.13 2.60
N ASP A 7 3.01 -11.30 3.10
CA ASP A 7 2.68 -10.06 3.78
C ASP A 7 3.79 -8.99 3.61
N LEU A 8 3.57 -7.82 4.21
CA LEU A 8 4.53 -6.72 4.18
C LEU A 8 5.84 -7.06 4.89
N ARG A 9 5.81 -7.85 5.98
CA ARG A 9 7.01 -8.16 6.77
C ARG A 9 7.99 -9.01 5.95
N GLU A 10 7.49 -10.03 5.27
CA GLU A 10 8.31 -10.84 4.35
C GLU A 10 8.87 -9.98 3.20
N PHE A 11 8.08 -9.04 2.68
CA PHE A 11 8.55 -8.13 1.62
C PHE A 11 9.68 -7.21 2.13
N LEU A 12 9.57 -6.66 3.34
CA LEU A 12 10.63 -5.85 3.94
C LEU A 12 11.92 -6.65 4.17
N SER A 13 11.82 -7.89 4.64
CA SER A 13 12.98 -8.79 4.78
C SER A 13 13.68 -9.02 3.44
N LEU A 14 12.93 -9.19 2.35
CA LEU A 14 13.50 -9.32 1.01
C LEU A 14 14.21 -8.04 0.56
N LEU A 15 13.62 -6.88 0.80
CA LEU A 15 14.24 -5.60 0.46
C LEU A 15 15.55 -5.41 1.25
N GLU A 16 15.55 -5.73 2.54
CA GLU A 16 16.73 -5.67 3.39
C GLU A 16 17.86 -6.59 2.87
N GLN A 17 17.55 -7.85 2.56
CA GLN A 17 18.51 -8.79 1.96
C GLN A 17 19.10 -8.30 0.63
N LYS A 18 18.35 -7.48 -0.11
CA LYS A 18 18.78 -6.91 -1.39
C LYS A 18 19.42 -5.52 -1.28
N GLY A 19 19.61 -5.00 -0.07
CA GLY A 19 20.13 -3.65 0.15
C GLY A 19 19.16 -2.53 -0.28
N GLU A 20 17.87 -2.86 -0.44
CA GLU A 20 16.80 -1.96 -0.89
C GLU A 20 15.97 -1.40 0.28
N LEU A 21 16.31 -1.75 1.52
CA LEU A 21 15.73 -1.19 2.74
C LEU A 21 16.86 -0.73 3.67
N LYS A 22 16.72 0.47 4.24
CA LYS A 22 17.61 0.99 5.28
C LYS A 22 16.82 1.17 6.58
N ARG A 23 17.27 0.52 7.65
CA ARG A 23 16.83 0.79 9.02
C ARG A 23 17.56 2.01 9.57
N ILE A 24 16.81 2.89 10.20
CA ILE A 24 17.29 4.13 10.84
C ILE A 24 16.92 4.03 12.31
N SER A 25 17.93 3.82 13.15
CA SER A 25 17.79 3.67 14.61
C SER A 25 17.91 5.00 15.36
N GLN A 26 18.43 6.04 14.69
CA GLN A 26 18.47 7.39 15.22
C GLN A 26 17.06 7.87 15.55
N SER A 27 16.96 8.70 16.60
CA SER A 27 15.68 9.29 16.98
C SER A 27 15.32 10.41 16.00
N ILE A 28 14.32 10.17 15.17
CA ILE A 28 13.88 11.09 14.10
C ILE A 28 12.44 11.52 14.35
N ASP A 29 12.15 12.80 14.13
CA ASP A 29 10.82 13.36 14.31
C ASP A 29 9.87 13.02 13.15
N PRO A 30 8.67 12.47 13.40
CA PRO A 30 7.63 12.36 12.37
C PRO A 30 7.12 13.71 11.87
N TYR A 31 7.37 14.80 12.61
CA TYR A 31 7.12 16.18 12.18
C TYR A 31 8.26 16.67 11.28
N LEU A 32 8.02 16.70 9.97
CA LEU A 32 8.90 17.23 8.91
C LEU A 32 10.20 16.44 8.67
N GLU A 33 10.96 16.05 9.70
CA GLU A 33 12.31 15.45 9.55
C GLU A 33 12.29 14.16 8.72
N MET A 34 11.36 13.23 9.01
CA MET A 34 11.22 12.00 8.22
C MET A 34 10.90 12.28 6.75
N THR A 35 10.13 13.33 6.47
CA THR A 35 9.79 13.74 5.10
C THR A 35 11.01 14.25 4.36
N GLU A 36 11.82 15.09 4.99
CA GLU A 36 13.05 15.62 4.40
C GLU A 36 14.04 14.50 4.05
N ILE A 37 14.22 13.55 4.98
CA ILE A 37 15.09 12.39 4.75
C ILE A 37 14.55 11.54 3.60
N ALA A 38 13.23 11.28 3.59
CA ALA A 38 12.59 10.51 2.53
C ALA A 38 12.68 11.20 1.16
N ASP A 39 12.50 12.53 1.09
CA ASP A 39 12.59 13.31 -0.15
C ASP A 39 14.00 13.27 -0.73
N ARG A 40 15.03 13.54 0.07
CA ARG A 40 16.43 13.43 -0.37
C ARG A 40 16.77 12.01 -0.82
N THR A 41 16.33 11.01 -0.07
CA THR A 41 16.57 9.60 -0.39
C THR A 41 15.89 9.23 -1.71
N LEU A 42 14.64 9.66 -1.93
CA LEU A 42 13.91 9.43 -3.17
C LEU A 42 14.62 10.08 -4.36
N ARG A 43 15.02 11.35 -4.24
CA ARG A 43 15.73 12.10 -5.30
C ARG A 43 17.06 11.48 -5.68
N ALA A 44 17.76 10.92 -4.70
CA ALA A 44 19.01 10.19 -4.91
C ALA A 44 18.81 8.74 -5.40
N GLY A 45 17.57 8.29 -5.61
CA GLY A 45 17.28 6.90 -6.01
C GLY A 45 17.57 5.86 -4.92
N GLY A 46 17.61 6.29 -3.66
CA GLY A 46 17.98 5.48 -2.50
C GLY A 46 16.94 4.42 -2.10
N PRO A 47 17.23 3.69 -0.99
CA PRO A 47 16.40 2.57 -0.54
C PRO A 47 15.06 3.02 0.08
N ALA A 48 14.19 2.07 0.37
CA ALA A 48 13.09 2.26 1.31
C ALA A 48 13.66 2.55 2.71
N LEU A 49 12.89 3.25 3.56
CA LEU A 49 13.35 3.67 4.88
C LEU A 49 12.43 3.12 5.96
N LEU A 50 13.00 2.48 6.97
CA LEU A 50 12.31 2.07 8.19
C LEU A 50 12.91 2.81 9.38
N PHE A 51 12.20 3.81 9.88
CA PHE A 51 12.55 4.54 11.09
C PHE A 51 12.08 3.75 12.31
N GLU A 52 13.01 3.23 13.09
CA GLU A 52 12.71 2.35 14.23
C GLU A 52 12.49 3.13 15.53
N ASN A 53 12.92 4.39 15.57
CA ASN A 53 12.86 5.24 16.76
C ASN A 53 12.22 6.62 16.47
N PRO A 54 10.93 6.68 16.08
CA PRO A 54 10.22 7.95 15.96
C PRO A 54 10.10 8.67 17.31
N LYS A 55 10.51 9.95 17.38
CA LYS A 55 10.42 10.75 18.63
C LYS A 55 8.98 10.75 19.18
N GLY A 56 8.81 10.28 20.42
CA GLY A 56 7.51 10.25 21.09
C GLY A 56 6.61 9.05 20.75
N TYR A 57 7.09 8.08 19.97
CA TYR A 57 6.32 6.91 19.53
C TYR A 57 7.12 5.61 19.67
N SER A 58 6.42 4.49 19.87
CA SER A 58 7.00 3.15 19.89
C SER A 58 6.81 2.37 18.59
N MET A 59 5.92 2.85 17.71
CA MET A 59 5.60 2.21 16.43
C MET A 59 6.59 2.67 15.35
N PRO A 60 7.34 1.78 14.68
CA PRO A 60 8.22 2.17 13.58
C PRO A 60 7.48 2.79 12.39
N VAL A 61 8.14 3.69 11.66
CA VAL A 61 7.59 4.33 10.46
C VAL A 61 8.30 3.83 9.22
N LEU A 62 7.56 3.20 8.31
CA LEU A 62 8.03 2.81 6.98
C LEU A 62 7.64 3.88 5.96
N CYS A 63 8.62 4.40 5.21
CA CYS A 63 8.36 5.29 4.09
C CYS A 63 9.27 4.97 2.90
N ASN A 64 9.08 5.70 1.79
CA ASN A 64 9.82 5.52 0.54
C ASN A 64 9.80 4.08 -0.04
N LEU A 65 8.83 3.25 0.37
CA LEU A 65 8.74 1.83 0.02
C LEU A 65 8.80 1.60 -1.49
N PHE A 66 8.03 2.40 -2.23
CA PHE A 66 7.95 2.37 -3.69
C PHE A 66 8.68 3.52 -4.38
N GLY A 67 9.75 4.04 -3.74
CA GLY A 67 10.56 5.13 -4.28
C GLY A 67 11.41 4.81 -5.52
N SER A 68 11.35 3.58 -6.04
CA SER A 68 12.05 3.19 -7.27
C SER A 68 11.21 2.23 -8.11
N ALA A 69 11.37 2.30 -9.43
CA ALA A 69 10.70 1.38 -10.36
C ALA A 69 11.05 -0.09 -10.07
N LYS A 70 12.29 -0.34 -9.64
CA LYS A 70 12.77 -1.66 -9.20
C LYS A 70 11.97 -2.18 -8.01
N ARG A 71 11.74 -1.38 -6.96
CA ARG A 71 10.94 -1.79 -5.80
C ARG A 71 9.45 -1.96 -6.13
N VAL A 72 8.91 -1.16 -7.04
CA VAL A 72 7.55 -1.37 -7.59
C VAL A 72 7.43 -2.72 -8.28
N ALA A 73 8.34 -3.03 -9.20
CA ALA A 73 8.38 -4.32 -9.90
C ALA A 73 8.54 -5.49 -8.92
N MET A 74 9.45 -5.34 -7.96
CA MET A 74 9.65 -6.31 -6.88
C MET A 74 8.36 -6.55 -6.13
N GLY A 75 7.64 -5.51 -5.69
CA GLY A 75 6.39 -5.61 -4.93
C GLY A 75 5.24 -6.29 -5.70
N MET A 76 5.28 -6.24 -7.03
CA MET A 76 4.34 -6.94 -7.92
C MET A 76 4.77 -8.39 -8.24
N GLY A 77 5.81 -8.91 -7.57
CA GLY A 77 6.33 -10.26 -7.74
C GLY A 77 7.24 -10.44 -8.97
N GLN A 78 7.49 -9.35 -9.71
CA GLN A 78 8.25 -9.36 -10.95
C GLN A 78 9.76 -9.23 -10.68
N LYS A 79 10.56 -9.74 -11.62
CA LYS A 79 12.04 -9.66 -11.53
C LYS A 79 12.59 -8.33 -12.04
N ASP A 80 11.89 -7.68 -12.96
CA ASP A 80 12.35 -6.48 -13.65
C ASP A 80 11.18 -5.54 -14.00
N VAL A 81 11.51 -4.27 -14.22
CA VAL A 81 10.61 -3.17 -14.62
C VAL A 81 9.98 -3.44 -15.98
N THR A 82 10.67 -4.14 -16.88
CA THR A 82 10.11 -4.54 -18.20
C THR A 82 8.82 -5.34 -18.06
N ALA A 83 8.71 -6.17 -17.02
CA ALA A 83 7.51 -6.96 -16.73
C ALA A 83 6.33 -6.12 -16.22
N LEU A 84 6.53 -4.85 -15.82
CA LEU A 84 5.42 -3.93 -15.51
C LEU A 84 4.56 -3.66 -16.75
N ARG A 85 5.15 -3.68 -17.95
CA ARG A 85 4.37 -3.57 -19.21
C ARG A 85 3.44 -4.75 -19.38
N ASP A 86 3.89 -5.96 -19.05
CA ASP A 86 3.05 -7.16 -19.15
C ASP A 86 1.92 -7.17 -18.12
N VAL A 87 2.17 -6.63 -16.91
CA VAL A 87 1.09 -6.42 -15.94
C VAL A 87 0.11 -5.35 -16.42
N GLY A 88 0.59 -4.27 -17.02
CA GLY A 88 -0.26 -3.25 -17.65
C GLY A 88 -1.15 -3.83 -18.75
N ARG A 89 -0.59 -4.67 -19.62
CA ARG A 89 -1.36 -5.40 -20.65
C ARG A 89 -2.41 -6.33 -20.05
N LEU A 90 -2.08 -7.05 -18.98
CA LEU A 90 -3.02 -7.92 -18.28
C LEU A 90 -4.18 -7.11 -17.67
N LEU A 91 -3.87 -5.97 -17.03
CA LEU A 91 -4.89 -5.09 -16.45
C LEU A 91 -5.78 -4.44 -17.52
N ALA A 92 -5.21 -4.06 -18.67
CA ALA A 92 -5.98 -3.56 -19.81
C ALA A 92 -6.95 -4.62 -20.34
N PHE A 93 -6.47 -5.85 -20.55
CA PHE A 93 -7.30 -6.99 -20.96
C PHE A 93 -8.41 -7.30 -19.95
N LEU A 94 -8.16 -7.15 -18.65
CA LEU A 94 -9.17 -7.32 -17.59
C LEU A 94 -10.24 -6.24 -17.58
N LYS A 95 -9.89 -5.01 -17.97
CA LYS A 95 -10.80 -3.86 -17.97
C LYS A 95 -11.77 -3.94 -19.14
N GLU A 96 -11.25 -4.26 -20.32
CA GLU A 96 -12.00 -4.40 -21.57
C GLU A 96 -11.52 -5.70 -22.23
N PRO A 97 -12.09 -6.86 -21.87
CA PRO A 97 -11.79 -8.09 -22.58
C PRO A 97 -12.32 -7.97 -24.01
N ASP A 98 -11.44 -8.11 -25.00
CA ASP A 98 -11.84 -8.16 -26.40
C ASP A 98 -12.87 -9.29 -26.57
N PRO A 99 -14.04 -9.03 -27.21
CA PRO A 99 -15.01 -10.07 -27.45
C PRO A 99 -14.37 -11.15 -28.35
N PRO A 100 -14.40 -12.42 -27.95
CA PRO A 100 -13.74 -13.49 -28.70
C PRO A 100 -14.37 -13.59 -30.08
N GLN A 101 -13.54 -13.53 -31.13
CA GLN A 101 -14.03 -13.53 -32.52
C GLN A 101 -14.39 -14.94 -33.03
N GLY A 102 -14.29 -15.98 -32.20
CA GLY A 102 -14.72 -17.34 -32.53
C GLY A 102 -14.40 -18.41 -31.46
N PHE A 103 -14.82 -19.65 -31.70
CA PHE A 103 -14.63 -20.79 -30.78
C PHE A 103 -13.15 -21.17 -30.56
N LEU A 104 -12.30 -21.03 -31.58
CA LEU A 104 -10.85 -21.29 -31.47
C LEU A 104 -10.14 -20.29 -30.55
N ASP A 105 -10.53 -19.02 -30.65
CA ASP A 105 -9.98 -17.92 -29.84
C ASP A 105 -10.40 -18.07 -28.37
N LEU A 106 -11.62 -18.53 -28.12
CA LEU A 106 -12.12 -18.85 -26.78
C LEU A 106 -11.26 -19.91 -26.07
N CYS A 107 -10.83 -20.97 -26.78
CA CYS A 107 -9.94 -22.00 -26.25
C CYS A 107 -8.53 -21.48 -25.96
N GLN A 108 -7.99 -20.60 -26.80
CA GLN A 108 -6.66 -20.00 -26.60
C GLN A 108 -6.64 -18.98 -25.45
N GLN A 109 -7.75 -18.28 -25.22
CA GLN A 109 -7.88 -17.30 -24.14
C GLN A 109 -8.32 -17.93 -22.80
N TRP A 110 -8.82 -19.17 -22.81
CA TRP A 110 -9.26 -19.90 -21.61
C TRP A 110 -8.24 -19.94 -20.46
N PRO A 111 -6.93 -20.17 -20.68
CA PRO A 111 -5.94 -20.15 -19.60
C PRO A 111 -5.80 -18.78 -18.94
N LYS A 112 -5.99 -17.69 -19.69
CA LYS A 112 -5.97 -16.32 -19.15
C LYS A 112 -7.22 -16.05 -18.32
N PHE A 113 -8.41 -16.42 -18.80
CA PHE A 113 -9.67 -16.33 -18.06
C PHE A 113 -9.67 -17.16 -16.77
N LYS A 114 -9.07 -18.37 -16.78
CA LYS A 114 -8.94 -19.23 -15.61
C LYS A 114 -8.10 -18.59 -14.49
N GLN A 115 -7.11 -17.76 -14.82
CA GLN A 115 -6.33 -17.02 -13.81
C GLN A 115 -7.15 -15.92 -13.12
N VAL A 116 -8.11 -15.32 -13.83
CA VAL A 116 -9.01 -14.28 -13.31
C VAL A 116 -10.09 -14.87 -12.42
N LEU A 117 -10.68 -15.99 -12.84
CA LEU A 117 -11.72 -16.71 -12.11
C LEU A 117 -11.21 -17.34 -10.81
N ASN A 118 -9.89 -17.54 -10.67
CA ASN A 118 -9.24 -18.18 -9.52
C ASN A 118 -8.74 -17.21 -8.43
N MET A 119 -9.25 -15.98 -8.35
CA MET A 119 -8.88 -15.04 -7.26
C MET A 119 -10.05 -14.64 -6.33
N PRO A 120 -10.82 -15.57 -5.75
CA PRO A 120 -11.68 -15.21 -4.63
C PRO A 120 -10.82 -14.82 -3.41
N THR A 121 -11.29 -13.84 -2.63
CA THR A 121 -10.67 -13.51 -1.35
C THR A 121 -10.92 -14.66 -0.35
N LYS A 122 -9.86 -15.13 0.31
CA LYS A 122 -9.98 -16.13 1.37
C LYS A 122 -10.29 -15.44 2.70
N CYS A 123 -11.49 -15.66 3.24
CA CYS A 123 -11.83 -15.25 4.60
C CYS A 123 -11.18 -16.20 5.61
N ILE A 124 -10.59 -15.64 6.66
CA ILE A 124 -9.96 -16.38 7.76
C ILE A 124 -10.57 -15.93 9.08
N GLY A 125 -10.65 -16.84 10.06
CA GLY A 125 -11.30 -16.56 11.35
C GLY A 125 -10.46 -15.71 12.32
N SER A 126 -9.13 -15.69 12.14
CA SER A 126 -8.20 -14.89 12.94
C SER A 126 -7.08 -14.37 12.03
N ALA A 127 -6.71 -13.10 12.18
CA ALA A 127 -5.68 -12.45 11.39
C ALA A 127 -4.71 -11.64 12.28
N PRO A 128 -3.41 -11.56 11.94
CA PRO A 128 -2.42 -10.81 12.72
C PRO A 128 -2.77 -9.32 12.92
N CYS A 129 -3.53 -8.72 12.00
CA CYS A 129 -3.99 -7.33 12.15
C CYS A 129 -5.03 -7.12 13.29
N GLN A 130 -5.44 -8.19 13.96
CA GLN A 130 -6.41 -8.19 15.08
C GLN A 130 -5.76 -8.47 16.44
N GLU A 131 -4.42 -8.58 16.52
CA GLU A 131 -3.70 -8.89 17.76
C GLU A 131 -3.81 -7.80 18.84
N GLN A 132 -3.88 -6.52 18.44
CA GLN A 132 -4.08 -5.38 19.33
C GLN A 132 -5.32 -4.60 18.92
N ILE A 133 -6.25 -4.41 19.85
CA ILE A 133 -7.58 -3.84 19.58
C ILE A 133 -7.83 -2.67 20.54
N TRP A 134 -8.13 -1.50 19.97
CA TRP A 134 -8.65 -0.34 20.70
C TRP A 134 -10.08 -0.06 20.21
N ARG A 135 -11.03 0.14 21.14
CA ARG A 135 -12.46 0.35 20.82
C ARG A 135 -13.03 1.49 21.64
N GLY A 136 -14.03 2.18 21.09
CA GLY A 136 -14.72 3.27 21.78
C GLY A 136 -13.75 4.35 22.27
N GLU A 137 -13.78 4.61 23.57
CA GLU A 137 -12.94 5.64 24.22
C GLU A 137 -11.44 5.33 24.24
N ASP A 138 -11.04 4.07 24.05
CA ASP A 138 -9.64 3.68 23.98
C ASP A 138 -8.96 4.09 22.66
N VAL A 139 -9.75 4.44 21.64
CA VAL A 139 -9.24 4.86 20.34
C VAL A 139 -8.54 6.20 20.46
N ASP A 140 -7.23 6.21 20.22
CA ASP A 140 -6.41 7.41 20.23
C ASP A 140 -5.38 7.38 19.08
N LEU A 141 -5.69 8.15 18.03
CA LEU A 141 -4.87 8.31 16.83
C LEU A 141 -3.54 9.03 17.10
N SER A 142 -3.40 9.71 18.23
CA SER A 142 -2.13 10.33 18.62
C SER A 142 -1.08 9.32 19.06
N ARG A 143 -1.46 8.04 19.27
CA ARG A 143 -0.52 6.94 19.53
C ARG A 143 0.16 6.42 18.26
N ILE A 144 -0.36 6.78 17.08
CA ILE A 144 0.19 6.40 15.79
C ILE A 144 1.10 7.54 15.30
N PRO A 145 2.33 7.27 14.84
CA PRO A 145 3.26 8.27 14.32
C PRO A 145 2.83 8.75 12.92
N ILE A 146 1.66 9.38 12.83
CA ILE A 146 1.16 9.98 11.60
C ILE A 146 2.07 11.18 11.30
N MET A 147 2.72 11.15 10.15
CA MET A 147 3.67 12.20 9.75
C MET A 147 2.96 13.52 9.46
N HIS A 148 3.67 14.60 9.76
CA HIS A 148 3.37 15.94 9.26
C HIS A 148 4.40 16.25 8.18
N CYS A 149 3.94 16.44 6.93
CA CYS A 149 4.84 16.37 5.79
C CYS A 149 5.56 17.69 5.52
N TRP A 150 4.82 18.80 5.50
CA TRP A 150 5.33 20.11 5.12
C TRP A 150 5.06 21.17 6.19
N PRO A 151 5.89 22.22 6.31
CA PRO A 151 5.71 23.25 7.35
C PRO A 151 4.33 23.93 7.33
N ASP A 152 3.75 24.07 6.14
CA ASP A 152 2.45 24.72 5.93
C ASP A 152 1.26 23.75 5.95
N ASP A 153 1.50 22.46 6.21
CA ASP A 153 0.39 21.51 6.38
C ASP A 153 -0.38 21.84 7.67
N VAL A 154 -1.71 21.72 7.62
CA VAL A 154 -2.57 22.10 8.75
C VAL A 154 -2.46 21.10 9.91
N ALA A 155 -2.24 19.82 9.60
CA ALA A 155 -2.20 18.73 10.59
C ALA A 155 -1.55 17.46 9.99
N PRO A 156 -1.17 16.48 10.84
CA PRO A 156 -0.71 15.18 10.37
C PRO A 156 -1.68 14.47 9.42
N LEU A 157 -1.11 13.74 8.45
CA LEU A 157 -1.86 13.15 7.34
C LEU A 157 -1.55 11.66 7.13
N VAL A 158 -2.58 10.81 7.17
CA VAL A 158 -2.46 9.41 6.75
C VAL A 158 -2.45 9.36 5.23
N SER A 159 -1.41 8.75 4.66
CA SER A 159 -1.11 8.80 3.21
C SER A 159 -1.20 7.45 2.48
N TRP A 160 -1.14 6.32 3.20
CA TRP A 160 -1.07 4.96 2.62
C TRP A 160 -2.24 4.05 3.01
N GLY A 161 -3.26 4.57 3.71
CA GLY A 161 -4.42 3.79 4.11
C GLY A 161 -5.25 3.31 2.92
N LEU A 162 -5.45 2.00 2.80
CA LEU A 162 -6.42 1.42 1.88
C LEU A 162 -7.82 1.52 2.50
N THR A 163 -8.58 2.52 2.09
CA THR A 163 -9.98 2.69 2.49
C THR A 163 -10.83 1.65 1.79
N ILE A 164 -11.58 0.87 2.57
CA ILE A 164 -12.47 -0.18 2.08
C ILE A 164 -13.91 0.32 2.18
N THR A 165 -14.63 0.35 1.06
CA THR A 165 -16.06 0.72 1.03
C THR A 165 -16.90 -0.37 0.36
N ARG A 166 -18.18 -0.42 0.70
CA ARG A 166 -19.18 -1.29 0.07
C ARG A 166 -20.42 -0.45 -0.23
N GLY A 167 -20.87 -0.47 -1.48
CA GLY A 167 -22.11 0.22 -1.87
C GLY A 167 -23.35 -0.49 -1.33
N PRO A 168 -24.49 0.22 -1.17
CA PRO A 168 -25.70 -0.35 -0.55
C PRO A 168 -26.35 -1.46 -1.40
N HIS A 169 -26.09 -1.51 -2.71
CA HIS A 169 -26.78 -2.40 -3.65
C HIS A 169 -25.89 -3.48 -4.29
N LYS A 170 -24.57 -3.46 -4.02
CA LYS A 170 -23.61 -4.40 -4.64
C LYS A 170 -22.74 -5.04 -3.57
N ASN A 171 -22.52 -6.34 -3.68
CA ASN A 171 -21.66 -7.10 -2.78
C ASN A 171 -20.16 -6.79 -2.97
N ARG A 172 -19.79 -6.17 -4.10
CA ARG A 172 -18.40 -5.79 -4.40
C ARG A 172 -17.90 -4.74 -3.42
N GLN A 173 -16.69 -4.94 -2.92
CA GLN A 173 -15.94 -3.95 -2.15
C GLN A 173 -15.01 -3.14 -3.06
N ASN A 174 -14.85 -1.86 -2.76
CA ASN A 174 -13.88 -0.97 -3.40
C ASN A 174 -12.71 -0.72 -2.46
N LEU A 175 -11.50 -0.60 -3.03
CA LEU A 175 -10.29 -0.21 -2.33
C LEU A 175 -9.79 1.10 -2.93
N GLY A 176 -9.60 2.11 -2.10
CA GLY A 176 -9.10 3.42 -2.53
C GLY A 176 -8.03 3.95 -1.58
N ILE A 177 -7.04 4.64 -2.15
CA ILE A 177 -6.09 5.44 -1.37
C ILE A 177 -6.62 6.87 -1.36
N TYR A 178 -7.02 7.31 -0.17
CA TYR A 178 -7.47 8.68 0.06
C TYR A 178 -6.64 9.27 1.19
N ARG A 179 -6.25 10.53 1.03
CA ARG A 179 -5.53 11.27 2.07
C ARG A 179 -6.48 11.53 3.23
N GLN A 180 -6.04 11.26 4.46
CA GLN A 180 -6.88 11.43 5.64
C GLN A 180 -6.19 12.30 6.69
N GLN A 181 -6.72 13.50 6.91
CA GLN A 181 -6.16 14.47 7.86
C GLN A 181 -6.69 14.18 9.27
N ARG A 182 -5.78 14.15 10.25
CA ARG A 182 -6.18 13.98 11.66
C ARG A 182 -6.75 15.27 12.22
N LEU A 183 -7.98 15.20 12.72
CA LEU A 183 -8.67 16.34 13.35
C LEU A 183 -8.73 16.24 14.86
N ALA A 184 -8.83 15.02 15.40
CA ALA A 184 -8.97 14.78 16.83
C ALA A 184 -8.43 13.40 17.22
N LYS A 185 -8.56 13.06 18.51
CA LYS A 185 -8.22 11.76 19.08
C LYS A 185 -8.76 10.58 18.26
N ASN A 186 -9.97 10.66 17.73
CA ASN A 186 -10.64 9.58 17.00
C ASN A 186 -11.32 10.04 15.69
N LYS A 187 -10.89 11.16 15.10
CA LYS A 187 -11.51 11.72 13.88
C LYS A 187 -10.48 11.99 12.79
N LEU A 188 -10.80 11.51 11.58
CA LEU A 188 -10.07 11.76 10.34
C LEU A 188 -11.01 12.41 9.31
N ILE A 189 -10.49 13.28 8.46
CA ILE A 189 -11.19 13.72 7.23
C ILE A 189 -11.04 12.63 6.18
N MET A 190 -12.14 12.24 5.52
CA MET A 190 -12.08 11.42 4.30
C MET A 190 -12.06 12.31 3.06
N ARG A 191 -10.89 12.51 2.45
CA ARG A 191 -10.77 13.32 1.23
C ARG A 191 -10.94 12.48 -0.03
N TRP A 192 -12.17 12.09 -0.33
CA TRP A 192 -12.54 11.51 -1.63
C TRP A 192 -12.86 12.59 -2.66
N LEU A 193 -12.52 12.35 -3.93
CA LEU A 193 -12.97 13.20 -5.04
C LEU A 193 -14.29 12.66 -5.56
N SER A 194 -15.19 13.53 -6.00
CA SER A 194 -16.58 13.22 -6.40
C SER A 194 -16.73 12.06 -7.38
N HIS A 195 -15.71 11.79 -8.20
CA HIS A 195 -15.71 10.72 -9.20
C HIS A 195 -15.21 9.36 -8.70
N ARG A 196 -14.89 9.22 -7.40
CA ARG A 196 -14.32 7.99 -6.83
C ARG A 196 -15.06 7.54 -5.56
N GLY A 197 -16.10 6.72 -5.73
CA GLY A 197 -16.86 6.09 -4.65
C GLY A 197 -17.76 4.98 -5.17
#